data_AF-A0A942LG50-F1
#
_entry.id   AF-A0A942LG50-F1
#
_cell.length_a   1.000
_cell.length_b   1.000
_cell.length_c   1.000
_cell.angle_alpha   90.00
_cell.angle_beta   90.00
_cell.angle_gamma   90.00
#
_symmetry.space_group_name_H-M   'P 1'
#
loop_
_entity.id
_entity.type
_entity.pdbx_description
1 polymer ?
#
loop_
_entity_poly.entity_id
_entity_poly.type
_entity_poly.pdbx_seq_one_letter_code
_entity_poly.pdbx_strand_id
1 'polypeptide(L)'
;KVLWVTEFPLFEYDEEENRYVAKHHPFTSPMDEDLELLESSPAQVRAKAYDIVVNGIELGGGSIRIHRSELQQRMFEALGFTPKQSWDKFGFLLEAFKYGTPPHGGIAYGLDRLAMLLSGNESIREVIAFPKTQNASSPLTEDPTEVEDKQLKEVHIQVVLDSKK
;
A
#
# COMPACT_ATOMS: atom_id res chain seq x y z
N LYS A 1 -18.18 -2.95 18.50
CA LYS A 1 -18.94 -2.39 17.37
C LYS A 1 -18.10 -2.54 16.09
N VAL A 2 -18.69 -3.12 15.05
CA VAL A 2 -18.08 -3.31 13.72
C VAL A 2 -18.76 -2.37 12.74
N LEU A 3 -18.01 -1.76 11.84
CA LEU A 3 -18.54 -0.92 10.75
C LEU A 3 -17.64 -0.98 9.52
N TRP A 4 -18.21 -0.61 8.37
CA TRP A 4 -17.47 -0.35 7.13
C TRP A 4 -17.36 1.15 6.92
N VAL A 5 -16.17 1.61 6.53
CA VAL A 5 -15.95 2.95 5.99
C VAL A 5 -15.78 2.79 4.48
N THR A 6 -16.52 3.57 3.70
CA THR A 6 -16.55 3.50 2.23
C THR A 6 -16.51 4.90 1.64
N GLU A 7 -16.41 4.99 0.31
CA GLU A 7 -16.42 6.27 -0.42
C GLU A 7 -15.27 7.21 -0.04
N PHE A 8 -14.10 6.63 0.23
CA PHE A 8 -12.89 7.41 0.42
C PHE A 8 -12.56 8.24 -0.82
N PRO A 9 -11.91 9.40 -0.68
CA PRO A 9 -11.34 10.10 -1.83
C PRO A 9 -10.26 9.24 -2.49
N LEU A 10 -10.23 9.24 -3.81
CA LEU A 10 -9.25 8.48 -4.60
C LEU A 10 -7.86 9.11 -4.53
N PHE A 11 -7.82 10.44 -4.56
CA PHE A 11 -6.60 11.23 -4.53
C PHE A 11 -6.50 12.02 -3.22
N GLU A 12 -5.27 12.35 -2.85
CA GLU A 12 -4.92 13.29 -1.79
C GLU A 12 -3.98 14.34 -2.38
N TYR A 13 -4.14 15.60 -2.00
CA TYR A 13 -3.25 16.66 -2.47
C TYR A 13 -2.01 16.70 -1.57
N ASP A 14 -0.84 16.53 -2.17
CA ASP A 14 0.45 16.63 -1.50
C ASP A 14 0.96 18.08 -1.59
N GLU A 15 1.02 18.78 -0.45
CA GLU A 15 1.49 20.17 -0.37
C GLU A 15 3.00 20.30 -0.62
N GLU A 16 3.79 19.26 -0.32
CA GLU A 16 5.24 19.28 -0.51
C GLU A 16 5.58 19.11 -1.99
N GLU A 17 4.94 18.16 -2.66
CA GLU A 17 5.14 17.89 -4.09
C GLU A 17 4.27 18.74 -5.01
N ASN A 18 3.34 19.53 -4.46
CA ASN A 18 2.39 20.38 -5.19
C ASN A 18 1.60 19.62 -6.28
N ARG A 19 1.14 18.41 -5.96
CA ARG A 19 0.38 17.56 -6.89
C ARG A 19 -0.58 16.61 -6.18
N TYR A 20 -1.54 16.06 -6.91
CA TYR A 20 -2.34 14.95 -6.41
C TYR A 20 -1.55 13.64 -6.42
N VAL A 21 -1.60 12.93 -5.30
CA VAL A 21 -1.07 11.58 -5.12
C VAL A 21 -2.21 10.60 -4.86
N ALA A 22 -1.95 9.30 -5.04
CA ALA A 22 -2.96 8.29 -4.80
C ALA A 22 -3.11 8.11 -3.28
N LYS A 23 -4.34 8.25 -2.76
CA LYS A 23 -4.61 8.01 -1.33
C LYS A 23 -4.50 6.53 -0.95
N HIS A 24 -4.82 5.66 -1.91
CA HIS A 24 -4.66 4.22 -1.81
C HIS A 24 -3.69 3.75 -2.90
N HIS A 25 -3.65 2.44 -3.16
CA HIS A 25 -2.85 1.93 -4.26
C HIS A 25 -3.31 2.52 -5.63
N PRO A 26 -2.39 2.91 -6.54
CA PRO A 26 -2.70 3.40 -7.90
C PRO A 26 -3.55 2.51 -8.82
N PHE A 27 -3.90 1.29 -8.38
CA PHE A 27 -4.77 0.36 -9.11
C PHE A 27 -6.19 0.35 -8.56
N THR A 28 -6.49 1.19 -7.57
CA THR A 28 -7.81 1.31 -6.97
C THR A 28 -8.76 1.94 -7.99
N SER A 29 -9.88 1.29 -8.24
CA SER A 29 -10.87 1.81 -9.18
C SER A 29 -11.56 3.04 -8.60
N PRO A 30 -11.77 4.10 -9.40
CA PRO A 30 -12.73 5.13 -9.07
C PRO A 30 -14.16 4.55 -9.04
N MET A 31 -15.06 5.28 -8.38
CA MET A 31 -16.51 5.14 -8.56
C MET A 31 -16.88 5.40 -10.03
N ASP A 32 -17.84 4.66 -10.57
CA ASP A 32 -18.15 4.75 -12.01
C ASP A 32 -18.78 6.10 -12.36
N GLU A 33 -19.49 6.70 -11.41
CA GLU A 33 -20.14 8.01 -11.54
C GLU A 33 -19.14 9.16 -11.61
N ASP A 34 -17.92 8.95 -11.10
CA ASP A 34 -16.91 10.00 -10.93
C ASP A 34 -15.82 9.95 -12.04
N LEU A 35 -15.97 9.07 -13.04
CA LEU A 35 -14.97 8.84 -14.10
C LEU A 35 -14.67 10.09 -14.96
N GLU A 36 -15.64 10.97 -15.15
CA GLU A 36 -15.48 12.23 -15.90
C GLU A 36 -14.68 13.28 -15.12
N LEU A 37 -14.57 13.10 -13.79
CA LEU A 37 -13.90 14.04 -12.88
C LEU A 37 -12.42 13.71 -12.68
N LEU A 38 -11.93 12.57 -13.19
CA LEU A 38 -10.56 12.07 -13.02
C LEU A 38 -9.49 13.11 -13.34
N GLU A 39 -9.60 13.80 -14.47
CA GLU A 39 -8.63 14.81 -14.92
C GLU A 39 -9.06 16.24 -14.55
N SER A 40 -10.38 16.50 -14.53
CA SER A 40 -10.93 17.85 -14.40
C SER A 40 -11.13 18.30 -12.95
N SER A 41 -11.42 17.38 -12.04
CA SER A 41 -11.66 17.66 -10.62
C SER A 41 -11.25 16.47 -9.73
N PRO A 42 -9.93 16.14 -9.67
CA PRO A 42 -9.44 14.95 -8.99
C PRO A 42 -9.87 14.86 -7.51
N ALA A 43 -9.95 15.99 -6.81
CA ALA A 43 -10.36 16.05 -5.41
C ALA A 43 -11.79 15.53 -5.12
N GLN A 44 -12.65 15.48 -6.13
CA GLN A 44 -14.04 15.01 -6.00
C GLN A 44 -14.20 13.53 -6.32
N VAL A 45 -13.17 12.88 -6.86
CA VAL A 45 -13.26 11.49 -7.30
C VAL A 45 -13.21 10.56 -6.09
N ARG A 46 -14.25 9.74 -5.91
CA ARG A 46 -14.29 8.72 -4.88
C ARG A 46 -13.70 7.41 -5.38
N ALA A 47 -13.11 6.66 -4.46
CA ALA A 47 -12.59 5.33 -4.70
C ALA A 47 -13.63 4.25 -4.36
N LYS A 48 -13.63 3.17 -5.13
CA LYS A 48 -14.23 1.88 -4.75
C LYS A 48 -13.34 1.15 -3.72
N ALA A 49 -13.01 1.85 -2.65
CA ALA A 49 -12.21 1.38 -1.53
C ALA A 49 -13.06 1.30 -0.26
N TYR A 50 -12.67 0.40 0.63
CA TYR A 50 -13.42 0.10 1.84
C TYR A 50 -12.50 -0.41 2.95
N ASP A 51 -12.77 0.05 4.16
CA ASP A 51 -12.09 -0.39 5.38
C ASP A 51 -13.10 -0.99 6.36
N ILE A 52 -12.73 -2.12 6.98
CA ILE A 52 -13.47 -2.70 8.10
C ILE A 52 -12.84 -2.23 9.40
N VAL A 53 -13.66 -1.61 10.26
CA VAL A 53 -13.22 -1.04 11.54
C VAL A 53 -13.95 -1.75 12.67
N VAL A 54 -13.20 -2.18 13.68
CA VAL A 54 -13.70 -2.83 14.88
C VAL A 54 -13.25 -2.05 16.10
N ASN A 55 -14.21 -1.56 16.89
CA ASN A 55 -13.95 -0.79 18.12
C ASN A 55 -13.03 0.43 17.90
N GLY A 56 -13.12 1.09 16.74
CA GLY A 56 -12.30 2.25 16.40
C GLY A 56 -10.91 1.90 15.84
N ILE A 57 -10.62 0.62 15.65
CA ILE A 57 -9.36 0.13 15.10
C ILE A 57 -9.61 -0.43 13.70
N GLU A 58 -8.85 0.03 12.71
CA GLU A 58 -8.85 -0.53 11.35
C GLU A 58 -8.37 -1.98 11.39
N LEU A 59 -9.21 -2.92 10.98
CA LEU A 59 -8.93 -4.35 10.97
C LEU A 59 -8.43 -4.83 9.60
N GLY A 60 -8.80 -4.13 8.53
CA GLY A 60 -8.42 -4.48 7.19
C GLY A 60 -9.00 -3.51 6.17
N GLY A 61 -8.43 -3.54 4.97
CA GLY A 61 -8.77 -2.63 3.89
C GLY A 61 -8.70 -3.33 2.54
N GLY A 62 -9.46 -2.82 1.59
CA GLY A 62 -9.59 -3.41 0.27
C GLY A 62 -10.10 -2.43 -0.77
N SER A 63 -10.01 -2.82 -2.03
CA SER A 63 -10.61 -2.06 -3.11
C SER A 63 -10.94 -2.93 -4.31
N ILE A 64 -11.91 -2.44 -5.10
CA ILE A 64 -12.10 -2.90 -6.47
C ILE A 64 -10.94 -2.37 -7.32
N ARG A 65 -10.40 -3.22 -8.18
CA ARG A 65 -9.22 -2.90 -8.98
C ARG A 65 -9.61 -2.47 -10.39
N ILE A 66 -8.81 -1.57 -10.95
CA ILE A 66 -8.88 -1.24 -12.37
C ILE A 66 -8.45 -2.47 -13.16
N HIS A 67 -9.28 -2.88 -14.12
CA HIS A 67 -9.03 -4.00 -15.02
C HIS A 67 -8.98 -3.58 -16.50
N ARG A 68 -9.35 -2.32 -16.80
CA ARG A 68 -9.32 -1.74 -18.15
C ARG A 68 -8.05 -0.93 -18.34
N SER A 69 -7.24 -1.28 -19.34
CA SER A 69 -5.95 -0.61 -19.61
C SER A 69 -6.10 0.90 -19.85
N GLU A 70 -7.14 1.32 -20.57
CA GLU A 70 -7.42 2.74 -20.84
C GLU A 70 -7.68 3.54 -19.55
N LEU A 71 -8.50 2.98 -18.64
CA LEU A 71 -8.77 3.62 -17.35
C LEU A 71 -7.51 3.67 -16.48
N GLN A 72 -6.69 2.62 -16.51
CA GLN A 72 -5.43 2.61 -15.76
C GLN A 72 -4.46 3.67 -16.27
N GLN A 73 -4.42 3.88 -17.59
CA GLN A 73 -3.60 4.92 -18.19
C GLN A 73 -4.07 6.31 -17.77
N ARG A 74 -5.39 6.59 -17.83
CA ARG A 74 -5.98 7.84 -17.32
C ARG A 74 -5.66 8.09 -15.85
N MET A 75 -5.74 7.04 -15.02
CA MET A 75 -5.33 7.11 -13.61
C MET A 75 -3.86 7.51 -13.44
N PHE A 76 -2.95 6.91 -14.20
CA PHE A 76 -1.53 7.26 -14.14
C PHE A 76 -1.26 8.68 -14.61
N GLU A 77 -1.94 9.13 -15.66
CA GLU A 77 -1.86 10.51 -16.15
C GLU A 77 -2.37 11.51 -15.09
N ALA A 78 -3.49 11.22 -14.41
CA ALA A 78 -4.02 12.03 -13.30
C ALA A 78 -3.06 12.09 -12.10
N LEU A 79 -2.27 11.05 -11.88
CA LEU A 79 -1.21 11.01 -10.85
C LEU A 79 0.11 11.66 -11.31
N GLY A 80 0.18 12.19 -12.53
CA GLY A 80 1.36 12.85 -13.07
C GLY A 80 2.46 11.90 -13.57
N PHE A 81 2.17 10.62 -13.79
CA PHE A 81 3.13 9.70 -14.39
C PHE A 81 3.18 9.88 -15.91
N THR A 82 4.39 9.91 -16.45
CA THR A 82 4.58 9.75 -17.90
C THR A 82 4.32 8.30 -18.32
N PRO A 83 3.99 8.04 -19.61
CA PRO A 83 3.84 6.67 -20.11
C PRO A 83 5.09 5.81 -19.88
N LYS A 84 6.29 6.39 -19.99
CA LYS A 84 7.56 5.71 -19.72
C LYS A 84 7.69 5.30 -18.25
N GLN A 85 7.44 6.22 -17.31
CA GLN A 85 7.52 5.90 -15.88
C GLN A 85 6.50 4.84 -15.46
N SER A 86 5.31 4.87 -16.05
CA SER A 86 4.26 3.87 -15.81
C SER A 86 4.70 2.49 -16.28
N TRP A 87 5.29 2.38 -17.48
CA TRP A 87 5.82 1.13 -18.01
C TRP A 87 7.03 0.61 -17.23
N ASP A 88 7.97 1.48 -16.86
CA ASP A 88 9.17 1.09 -16.13
C ASP A 88 8.83 0.52 -14.73
N LYS A 89 7.80 1.06 -14.06
CA LYS A 89 7.38 0.62 -12.72
C LYS A 89 6.37 -0.53 -12.75
N PHE A 90 5.41 -0.51 -13.68
CA PHE A 90 4.21 -1.37 -13.65
C PHE A 90 4.01 -2.18 -14.92
N GLY A 91 5.01 -2.24 -15.79
CA GLY A 91 4.86 -2.80 -17.13
C GLY A 91 4.37 -4.23 -17.17
N PHE A 92 4.87 -5.11 -16.30
CA PHE A 92 4.41 -6.50 -16.25
C PHE A 92 2.89 -6.61 -16.01
N LEU A 93 2.32 -5.73 -15.17
CA LEU A 93 0.89 -5.72 -14.85
C LEU A 93 0.07 -5.04 -15.95
N LEU A 94 0.58 -3.94 -16.51
CA LEU A 94 -0.03 -3.27 -17.66
C LEU A 94 -0.14 -4.19 -18.89
N GLU A 95 0.87 -5.03 -19.09
CA GLU A 95 0.85 -6.06 -20.14
C GLU A 95 -0.21 -7.12 -19.85
N ALA A 96 -0.31 -7.59 -18.60
CA ALA A 96 -1.32 -8.56 -18.19
C ALA A 96 -2.77 -8.09 -18.47
N PHE A 97 -3.06 -6.79 -18.31
CA PHE A 97 -4.37 -6.23 -18.60
C PHE A 97 -4.83 -6.41 -20.06
N LYS A 98 -3.89 -6.49 -21.00
CA LYS A 98 -4.19 -6.69 -22.44
C LYS A 98 -4.72 -8.09 -22.76
N TYR A 99 -4.48 -9.07 -21.88
CA TYR A 99 -4.92 -10.46 -22.08
C TYR A 99 -6.32 -10.75 -21.50
N GLY A 100 -7.11 -9.72 -21.18
CA GLY A 100 -8.49 -9.88 -20.72
C GLY A 100 -8.61 -10.08 -19.21
N THR A 101 -8.03 -9.16 -18.43
CA THR A 101 -8.17 -9.18 -16.97
C THR A 101 -9.64 -8.94 -16.58
N PRO A 102 -10.28 -9.84 -15.81
CA PRO A 102 -11.68 -9.65 -15.41
C PRO A 102 -11.81 -8.54 -14.36
N PRO A 103 -13.01 -7.98 -14.16
CA PRO A 103 -13.31 -7.18 -12.99
C PRO A 103 -12.96 -7.97 -11.72
N HIS A 104 -12.13 -7.39 -10.85
CA HIS A 104 -11.65 -8.05 -9.65
C HIS A 104 -11.48 -7.06 -8.50
N GLY A 105 -11.42 -7.59 -7.28
CA GLY A 105 -11.26 -6.83 -6.05
C GLY A 105 -10.85 -7.77 -4.94
N GLY A 106 -10.46 -7.21 -3.81
CA GLY A 106 -10.07 -8.01 -2.65
C GLY A 106 -9.90 -7.16 -1.41
N ILE A 107 -9.65 -7.85 -0.31
CA ILE A 107 -9.44 -7.27 1.01
C ILE A 107 -8.30 -8.00 1.71
N ALA A 108 -7.53 -7.26 2.50
CA ALA A 108 -6.52 -7.82 3.39
C ALA A 108 -6.87 -7.49 4.84
N TYR A 109 -6.79 -8.50 5.70
CA TYR A 109 -6.96 -8.33 7.14
C TYR A 109 -5.60 -8.29 7.85
N GLY A 110 -5.47 -7.39 8.81
CA GLY A 110 -4.38 -7.43 9.80
C GLY A 110 -4.62 -8.59 10.76
N LEU A 111 -4.09 -9.77 10.44
CA LEU A 111 -4.34 -10.99 11.22
C LEU A 111 -3.88 -10.87 12.67
N ASP A 112 -2.70 -10.30 12.92
CA ASP A 112 -2.19 -10.09 14.28
C ASP A 112 -3.09 -9.15 15.08
N ARG A 113 -3.61 -8.11 14.40
CA ARG A 113 -4.54 -7.15 15.00
C ARG A 113 -5.90 -7.79 15.29
N LEU A 114 -6.37 -8.67 14.40
CA LEU A 114 -7.57 -9.48 14.64
C LEU A 114 -7.39 -10.35 15.87
N ALA A 115 -6.28 -11.11 15.95
CA ALA A 115 -5.98 -11.97 17.08
C ALA A 115 -5.86 -11.17 18.39
N MET A 116 -5.18 -10.02 18.37
CA MET A 116 -5.06 -9.10 19.50
C MET A 116 -6.44 -8.65 20.01
N LEU A 117 -7.32 -8.21 19.10
CA LEU A 117 -8.68 -7.78 19.46
C LEU A 117 -9.53 -8.92 20.03
N LEU A 118 -9.45 -10.11 19.44
CA LEU A 118 -10.22 -11.28 19.88
C LEU A 118 -9.75 -11.82 21.24
N SER A 119 -8.46 -11.67 21.54
CA SER A 119 -7.86 -12.07 22.82
C SER A 119 -7.96 -11.01 23.91
N GLY A 120 -8.45 -9.81 23.59
CA GLY A 120 -8.58 -8.70 24.54
C GLY A 120 -7.23 -8.07 24.94
N ASN A 121 -6.19 -8.26 24.13
CA ASN A 121 -4.87 -7.69 24.36
C ASN A 121 -4.77 -6.26 23.79
N GLU A 122 -3.86 -5.46 24.35
CA GLU A 122 -3.60 -4.08 23.89
C GLU A 122 -2.45 -3.99 22.89
N SER A 123 -1.70 -5.07 22.70
CA SER A 123 -0.53 -5.13 21.84
C SER A 123 -0.52 -6.41 21.01
N ILE A 124 -0.19 -6.27 19.71
CA ILE A 124 -0.01 -7.42 18.82
C ILE A 124 1.13 -8.34 19.27
N ARG A 125 2.04 -7.85 20.13
CA ARG A 125 3.13 -8.67 20.69
C ARG A 125 2.62 -9.84 21.53
N GLU A 126 1.44 -9.70 22.13
CA GLU A 126 0.83 -10.76 22.96
C GLU A 126 0.27 -11.93 22.14
N VAL A 127 0.18 -11.78 20.81
CA VAL A 127 -0.33 -12.80 19.89
C VAL A 127 0.69 -13.26 18.86
N ILE A 128 1.94 -12.79 18.97
CA ILE A 128 3.07 -13.18 18.14
C ILE A 128 4.04 -13.96 19.02
N ALA A 129 4.46 -15.16 18.58
CA ALA A 129 5.30 -16.04 19.40
C ALA A 129 6.66 -15.41 19.77
N PHE A 130 7.30 -14.71 18.83
CA PHE A 130 8.60 -14.06 19.00
C PHE A 130 8.57 -12.64 18.43
N PRO A 131 7.92 -11.69 19.12
CA PRO A 131 7.77 -10.33 18.62
C PRO A 131 9.08 -9.56 18.71
N LYS A 132 9.20 -8.49 17.91
CA LYS A 132 10.32 -7.54 17.97
C LYS A 132 10.01 -6.36 18.88
N THR A 133 11.07 -5.75 19.41
CA THR A 133 11.03 -4.48 20.16
C THR A 133 10.68 -3.30 19.24
N GLN A 134 10.57 -2.09 19.82
CA GLN A 134 10.23 -0.89 19.03
C GLN A 134 11.35 -0.47 18.06
N ASN A 135 12.61 -0.80 18.38
CA ASN A 135 13.76 -0.60 17.49
C ASN A 135 14.00 -1.79 16.56
N ALA A 136 12.98 -2.62 16.32
CA ALA A 136 13.01 -3.81 15.46
C ALA A 136 14.05 -4.87 15.84
N SER A 137 14.55 -4.86 17.09
CA SER A 137 15.50 -5.85 17.57
C SER A 137 14.82 -7.05 18.24
N SER A 138 15.53 -8.16 18.31
CA SER A 138 15.10 -9.39 18.99
C SER A 138 16.03 -9.69 20.16
N PRO A 139 15.61 -9.45 21.42
CA PRO A 139 16.45 -9.77 22.58
C PRO A 139 16.75 -11.27 22.75
N LEU A 140 15.90 -12.15 22.20
CA LEU A 140 16.06 -13.61 22.31
C LEU A 140 17.22 -14.12 21.45
N THR A 141 17.40 -13.54 20.26
CA THR A 141 18.34 -13.96 19.23
C THR A 141 19.44 -12.93 18.97
N GLU A 142 19.41 -11.82 19.70
CA GLU A 142 20.33 -10.70 19.60
C GLU A 142 20.44 -10.08 18.20
N ASP A 143 19.35 -10.10 17.41
CA ASP A 143 19.29 -9.54 16.05
C ASP A 143 18.74 -8.09 16.00
N PRO A 144 19.13 -7.27 14.99
CA PRO A 144 20.08 -7.57 13.91
C PRO A 144 21.54 -7.63 14.38
N THR A 145 22.35 -8.46 13.73
CA THR A 145 23.80 -8.62 13.97
C THR A 145 24.62 -8.22 12.76
N GLU A 146 25.92 -8.00 12.95
CA GLU A 146 26.87 -7.86 11.84
C GLU A 146 27.04 -9.18 11.07
N VAL A 147 27.37 -9.07 9.79
CA VAL A 147 27.68 -10.18 8.89
C VAL A 147 29.16 -10.18 8.55
N GLU A 148 29.71 -11.32 8.14
CA GLU A 148 31.12 -11.40 7.77
C GLU A 148 31.41 -10.65 6.46
N ASP A 149 32.57 -10.00 6.37
CA ASP A 149 33.04 -9.32 5.15
C ASP A 149 33.03 -10.22 3.91
N LYS A 150 33.26 -11.52 4.09
CA LYS A 150 33.23 -12.48 2.99
C LYS A 150 31.82 -12.59 2.38
N GLN A 151 30.78 -12.59 3.22
CA GLN A 151 29.38 -12.65 2.77
C GLN A 151 29.00 -11.38 2.01
N LEU A 152 29.42 -10.21 2.51
CA LEU A 152 29.21 -8.93 1.83
C LEU A 152 29.88 -8.89 0.46
N LYS A 153 31.12 -9.39 0.36
CA LYS A 153 31.84 -9.50 -0.93
C LYS A 153 31.16 -10.43 -1.92
N GLU A 154 30.59 -11.55 -1.46
CA GLU A 154 29.88 -12.52 -2.30
C GLU A 154 28.65 -11.89 -2.97
N VAL A 155 27.96 -10.98 -2.28
CA VAL A 155 26.80 -10.26 -2.83
C VAL A 155 27.16 -8.87 -3.40
N HIS A 156 28.46 -8.58 -3.54
CA HIS A 156 28.98 -7.32 -4.06
C HIS A 156 28.50 -6.06 -3.31
N ILE A 157 28.31 -6.16 -2.00
CA ILE A 157 27.92 -5.05 -1.12
C ILE A 157 29.13 -4.57 -0.32
N GLN A 158 29.24 -3.25 -0.15
CA GLN A 158 30.20 -2.63 0.76
C GLN A 158 29.45 -1.70 1.72
N VAL A 159 29.70 -1.85 3.02
CA VAL A 159 29.17 -0.94 4.03
C VAL A 159 29.97 0.37 3.98
N VAL A 160 29.28 1.48 3.73
CA VAL A 160 29.87 2.83 3.80
C VAL A 160 29.41 3.45 5.11
N LEU A 161 30.34 3.59 6.07
CA LEU A 161 30.08 4.27 7.33
C LEU A 161 30.32 5.76 7.13
N ASP A 162 29.32 6.58 7.47
CA ASP A 162 29.50 8.04 7.53
C ASP A 162 30.43 8.39 8.70
N SER A 163 31.51 9.11 8.41
CA SER A 163 32.53 9.54 9.39
C SER A 163 32.06 10.64 10.36
N LYS A 164 30.74 10.89 10.43
CA LYS A 164 30.11 11.83 11.35
C LYS A 164 29.08 11.12 12.24
N LYS A 165 29.57 10.30 13.15
CA LYS A 165 28.94 10.04 14.45
C LYS A 165 30.02 9.98 15.52
#